data_AF-A0A414XI12-F1
#
_entry.id   AF-A0A414XI12-F1
#
_cell.length_a   1.000
_cell.length_b   1.000
_cell.length_c   1.000
_cell.angle_alpha   90.00
_cell.angle_beta   90.00
_cell.angle_gamma   90.00
#
_symmetry.space_group_name_H-M   'P 1'
#
loop_
_entity.id
_entity.type
_entity.pdbx_description
1 polymer ?
#
loop_
_entity_poly.entity_id
_entity_poly.type
_entity_poly.pdbx_seq_one_letter_code
_entity_poly.pdbx_strand_id
1 'polypeptide(L)'
;MPEEKIQIAQGQHDTPAKKEQQPQQQFEQALNTLMKFGGIPFFESFISEIANISPIRKARRDRFFEDDKIEERKKLLRKIDNWIELLEENSSMDNMMDKCSREIEETGILLRSNQHEAIDRVRNLERAYREMKSFYDNTGLDKVKNISIINVSHEQLTDLDNPVFIDHVANELKQNFDRLDLRDNYSLLVLPGYLGSKKVVDKWARIADEYMVQLYSDFADVDNPDDLMEMFYDSKLTGSDTYLQSTSLCCNWITARAKYDELGEEDDMRISPASALAGRIYSTLMSQVTAGSTYGTIYDADAVRFRLLKSELTKLEQMGLVPLVKEFGKVMAFSGKTLFDGPNEGRQTYSVVRVFNHVGKTSMDFFNRIAFETWDPKRQQQTRKELVRYLDSIKGSGKLIKRYEILRLERNDKDLEKHIYFDVFLEPFFPGKSYIMKMHGMKGEDGPINWNTETDEG
;
A
#
# COMPACT_ATOMS: atom_id res chain seq x y z
N MET A 1 -43.55 -69.40 -13.78
CA MET A 1 -44.37 -70.13 -14.79
C MET A 1 -45.47 -70.86 -14.03
N PRO A 2 -46.72 -71.01 -14.53
CA PRO A 2 -47.22 -70.91 -15.91
C PRO A 2 -48.54 -70.08 -16.06
N GLU A 3 -48.89 -69.66 -17.29
CA GLU A 3 -50.07 -70.03 -18.12
C GLU A 3 -51.48 -69.78 -17.55
N GLU A 4 -52.19 -68.75 -18.06
CA GLU A 4 -53.65 -68.68 -18.25
C GLU A 4 -54.05 -67.30 -18.81
N LYS A 5 -55.22 -67.24 -19.48
CA LYS A 5 -56.03 -66.06 -19.87
C LYS A 5 -56.15 -65.76 -21.38
N ILE A 6 -57.13 -66.45 -21.98
CA ILE A 6 -58.33 -65.95 -22.70
C ILE A 6 -58.20 -64.70 -23.61
N GLN A 7 -58.48 -64.95 -24.90
CA GLN A 7 -58.75 -64.00 -25.98
C GLN A 7 -60.09 -63.27 -25.81
N ILE A 8 -60.19 -61.97 -26.17
CA ILE A 8 -61.35 -61.35 -26.86
C ILE A 8 -60.86 -60.19 -27.75
N ALA A 9 -61.53 -60.02 -28.90
CA ALA A 9 -61.24 -59.16 -30.04
C ALA A 9 -60.97 -57.66 -29.76
N GLN A 10 -60.07 -57.09 -30.57
CA GLN A 10 -59.68 -55.68 -30.60
C GLN A 10 -60.84 -54.78 -31.08
N GLY A 11 -61.47 -54.09 -30.13
CA GLY A 11 -62.37 -52.96 -30.40
C GLY A 11 -61.64 -51.64 -30.10
N GLN A 12 -61.60 -50.76 -31.10
CA GLN A 12 -61.21 -49.36 -30.95
C GLN A 12 -62.18 -48.64 -30.00
N HIS A 13 -61.65 -48.05 -28.94
CA HIS A 13 -62.29 -46.96 -28.22
C HIS A 13 -61.23 -45.93 -27.82
N ASP A 14 -61.11 -44.89 -28.65
CA ASP A 14 -60.48 -43.62 -28.32
C ASP A 14 -61.40 -42.83 -27.38
N THR A 15 -60.86 -42.40 -26.24
CA THR A 15 -61.37 -41.30 -25.41
C THR A 15 -60.17 -40.41 -25.02
N PRO A 16 -60.34 -39.09 -24.87
CA PRO A 16 -59.55 -38.13 -25.64
C PRO A 16 -58.38 -37.56 -24.83
N ALA A 17 -57.24 -37.45 -25.50
CA ALA A 17 -56.09 -36.68 -25.02
C ALA A 17 -56.44 -35.19 -24.87
N LYS A 18 -56.12 -34.61 -23.71
CA LYS A 18 -56.01 -33.15 -23.53
C LYS A 18 -54.97 -32.64 -24.51
N LYS A 19 -55.41 -31.90 -25.54
CA LYS A 19 -54.54 -31.24 -26.51
C LYS A 19 -53.71 -30.16 -25.81
N GLU A 20 -52.42 -30.40 -25.67
CA GLU A 20 -51.43 -29.32 -25.63
C GLU A 20 -51.55 -28.55 -26.95
N GLN A 21 -52.06 -27.33 -26.88
CA GLN A 21 -52.10 -26.44 -28.04
C GLN A 21 -50.65 -26.08 -28.42
N GLN A 22 -50.33 -26.23 -29.71
CA GLN A 22 -49.01 -25.92 -30.25
C GLN A 22 -48.63 -24.46 -29.93
N PRO A 23 -47.38 -24.17 -29.52
CA PRO A 23 -46.92 -22.82 -29.14
C PRO A 23 -47.16 -21.76 -30.24
N GLN A 24 -47.19 -22.15 -31.51
CA GLN A 24 -47.54 -21.27 -32.63
C GLN A 24 -49.01 -20.82 -32.64
N GLN A 25 -49.95 -21.69 -32.26
CA GLN A 25 -51.38 -21.34 -32.21
C GLN A 25 -51.68 -20.39 -31.04
N GLN A 26 -51.01 -20.57 -29.90
CA GLN A 26 -51.11 -19.64 -28.77
C GLN A 26 -50.52 -18.27 -29.10
N PHE A 27 -49.38 -18.24 -29.81
CA PHE A 27 -48.77 -16.98 -30.25
C PHE A 27 -49.66 -16.20 -31.23
N GLU A 28 -50.28 -16.88 -32.19
CA GLU A 28 -51.25 -16.25 -33.11
C GLU A 28 -52.51 -15.76 -32.40
N GLN A 29 -53.01 -16.51 -31.41
CA GLN A 29 -54.14 -16.07 -30.58
C GLN A 29 -53.81 -14.85 -29.71
N ALA A 30 -52.61 -14.81 -29.12
CA ALA A 30 -52.11 -13.66 -28.37
C ALA A 30 -51.98 -12.42 -29.27
N LEU A 31 -51.43 -12.58 -30.48
CA LEU A 31 -51.34 -11.51 -31.49
C LEU A 31 -52.71 -10.98 -31.90
N ASN A 32 -53.69 -11.87 -32.11
CA ASN A 32 -55.06 -11.48 -32.45
C ASN A 32 -55.75 -10.71 -31.32
N THR A 33 -55.41 -11.03 -30.07
CA THR A 33 -55.93 -10.31 -28.90
C THR A 33 -55.29 -8.92 -28.78
N LEU A 34 -53.97 -8.83 -28.99
CA LEU A 34 -53.23 -7.56 -29.02
C LEU A 34 -53.71 -6.64 -30.15
N MET A 35 -54.10 -7.18 -31.31
CA MET A 35 -54.66 -6.40 -32.43
C MET A 35 -55.92 -5.63 -32.05
N LYS A 36 -56.73 -6.12 -31.09
CA LYS A 36 -57.93 -5.40 -30.61
C LYS A 36 -57.61 -4.12 -29.84
N PHE A 37 -56.39 -3.99 -29.32
CA PHE A 37 -55.92 -2.86 -28.51
C PHE A 37 -54.87 -2.01 -29.24
N GLY A 38 -54.81 -2.08 -30.58
CA GLY A 38 -53.87 -1.30 -31.40
C GLY A 38 -52.66 -2.08 -31.94
N GLY A 39 -52.54 -3.37 -31.61
CA GLY A 39 -51.50 -4.26 -32.13
C GLY A 39 -50.09 -3.91 -31.67
N ILE A 40 -49.10 -4.65 -32.17
CA ILE A 40 -47.68 -4.44 -31.82
C ILE A 40 -47.17 -3.00 -32.02
N PRO A 41 -47.58 -2.24 -33.06
CA PRO A 41 -47.15 -0.85 -33.23
C PRO A 41 -47.52 0.06 -32.06
N PHE A 42 -48.63 -0.21 -31.35
CA PHE A 42 -48.99 0.51 -30.14
C PHE A 42 -47.98 0.23 -29.00
N PHE A 43 -47.65 -1.05 -28.77
CA PHE A 43 -46.67 -1.46 -27.76
C PHE A 43 -45.23 -1.04 -28.10
N GLU A 44 -44.89 -0.93 -29.38
CA GLU A 44 -43.61 -0.35 -29.83
C GLU A 44 -43.41 1.10 -29.36
N SER A 45 -44.49 1.84 -29.10
CA SER A 45 -44.41 3.25 -28.69
C SER A 45 -43.91 3.47 -27.25
N PHE A 46 -44.07 2.47 -26.37
CA PHE A 46 -43.59 2.52 -24.98
C PHE A 46 -42.53 1.45 -24.66
N ILE A 47 -42.44 0.36 -25.44
CA ILE A 47 -41.35 -0.62 -25.36
C ILE A 47 -40.78 -0.85 -26.76
N SER A 48 -39.75 -0.07 -27.10
CA SER A 48 -39.12 -0.06 -28.44
C SER A 48 -38.60 -1.43 -28.89
N GLU A 49 -38.23 -2.29 -27.94
CA GLU A 49 -37.63 -3.60 -28.17
C GLU A 49 -38.66 -4.67 -28.59
N ILE A 50 -39.95 -4.44 -28.36
CA ILE A 50 -41.03 -5.32 -28.87
C ILE A 50 -41.05 -5.33 -30.41
N ALA A 51 -40.49 -4.29 -31.05
CA ALA A 51 -40.26 -4.26 -32.50
C ALA A 51 -39.43 -5.44 -33.01
N ASN A 52 -38.58 -6.02 -32.14
CA ASN A 52 -37.78 -7.19 -32.48
C ASN A 52 -38.61 -8.50 -32.52
N ILE A 53 -39.82 -8.52 -31.97
CA ILE A 53 -40.72 -9.69 -31.98
C ILE A 53 -41.81 -9.54 -33.06
N SER A 54 -41.88 -8.37 -33.72
CA SER A 54 -42.94 -8.03 -34.67
C SER A 54 -43.06 -8.99 -35.86
N PRO A 55 -44.25 -9.60 -36.12
CA PRO A 55 -44.51 -10.44 -37.29
C PRO A 55 -44.39 -9.70 -38.62
N ILE A 56 -44.52 -8.37 -38.59
CA ILE A 56 -44.44 -7.48 -39.75
C ILE A 56 -42.98 -7.37 -40.23
N ARG A 57 -42.00 -7.48 -39.31
CA ARG A 57 -40.57 -7.34 -39.59
C ARG A 57 -39.85 -8.71 -39.46
N LYS A 58 -40.21 -9.68 -40.32
CA LYS A 58 -39.71 -11.07 -40.29
C LYS A 58 -38.18 -11.18 -40.17
N ALA A 59 -37.42 -10.46 -41.01
CA ALA A 59 -35.95 -10.54 -40.98
C ALA A 59 -35.32 -10.07 -39.65
N ARG A 60 -35.93 -9.07 -38.99
CA ARG A 60 -35.46 -8.55 -37.69
C ARG A 60 -35.80 -9.51 -36.56
N ARG A 61 -36.97 -10.14 -36.66
CA ARG A 61 -37.44 -11.16 -35.73
C ARG A 61 -36.60 -12.42 -35.79
N ASP A 62 -36.34 -12.93 -36.99
CA ASP A 62 -35.58 -14.17 -37.17
C ASP A 62 -34.14 -13.99 -36.63
N ARG A 63 -33.51 -12.82 -36.88
CA ARG A 63 -32.23 -12.43 -36.26
C ARG A 63 -32.29 -12.29 -34.74
N PHE A 64 -33.41 -11.83 -34.18
CA PHE A 64 -33.57 -11.68 -32.72
C PHE A 64 -33.72 -13.01 -31.99
N PHE A 65 -34.14 -14.07 -32.69
CA PHE A 65 -34.26 -15.43 -32.15
C PHE A 65 -33.01 -16.29 -32.36
N GLU A 66 -31.98 -15.78 -33.03
CA GLU A 66 -30.65 -16.42 -33.10
C GLU A 66 -29.96 -16.48 -31.71
N ASP A 67 -29.09 -17.45 -31.49
CA ASP A 67 -28.53 -17.75 -30.15
C ASP A 67 -27.70 -16.61 -29.53
N ASP A 68 -27.14 -15.72 -30.34
CA ASP A 68 -26.27 -14.64 -29.89
C ASP A 68 -27.01 -13.53 -29.10
N LYS A 69 -28.35 -13.58 -29.04
CA LYS A 69 -29.20 -12.54 -28.42
C LYS A 69 -30.00 -13.01 -27.20
N ILE A 70 -29.58 -14.09 -26.54
CA ILE A 70 -30.26 -14.63 -25.34
C ILE A 70 -30.41 -13.59 -24.23
N GLU A 71 -29.38 -12.78 -23.96
CA GLU A 71 -29.45 -11.73 -22.93
C GLU A 71 -30.47 -10.63 -23.27
N GLU A 72 -30.54 -10.22 -24.54
CA GLU A 72 -31.52 -9.23 -24.98
C GLU A 72 -32.95 -9.75 -24.84
N ARG A 73 -33.18 -11.04 -25.13
CA ARG A 73 -34.48 -11.71 -24.92
C ARG A 73 -34.87 -11.76 -23.45
N LYS A 74 -33.95 -12.09 -22.55
CA LYS A 74 -34.19 -12.07 -21.10
C LYS A 74 -34.51 -10.67 -20.57
N LYS A 75 -33.80 -9.64 -21.07
CA LYS A 75 -34.07 -8.24 -20.72
C LYS A 75 -35.45 -7.80 -21.19
N LEU A 76 -35.84 -8.15 -22.42
CA LEU A 76 -37.15 -7.83 -22.96
C LEU A 76 -38.28 -8.52 -22.19
N LEU A 77 -38.11 -9.80 -21.84
CA LEU A 77 -39.07 -10.53 -21.02
C LEU A 77 -39.28 -9.85 -19.67
N ARG A 78 -38.20 -9.54 -18.94
CA ARG A 78 -38.28 -8.80 -17.67
C ARG A 78 -38.97 -7.45 -17.80
N LYS A 79 -38.70 -6.70 -18.87
CA LYS A 79 -39.39 -5.43 -19.11
C LYS A 79 -40.90 -5.63 -19.27
N ILE A 80 -41.31 -6.65 -20.02
CA ILE A 80 -42.73 -6.97 -20.22
C ILE A 80 -43.37 -7.40 -18.90
N ASP A 81 -42.70 -8.25 -18.12
CA ASP A 81 -43.20 -8.71 -16.81
C ASP A 81 -43.39 -7.53 -15.85
N ASN A 82 -42.42 -6.61 -15.77
CA ASN A 82 -42.52 -5.40 -14.94
C ASN A 82 -43.70 -4.49 -15.36
N TRP A 83 -43.96 -4.37 -16.67
CA TRP A 83 -45.12 -3.62 -17.18
C TRP A 83 -46.44 -4.30 -16.83
N ILE A 84 -46.50 -5.64 -16.90
CA ILE A 84 -47.69 -6.41 -16.51
C ILE A 84 -47.97 -6.20 -15.03
N GLU A 85 -46.97 -6.38 -14.17
CA GLU A 85 -47.10 -6.19 -12.71
C GLU A 85 -47.56 -4.77 -12.35
N LEU A 86 -47.01 -3.76 -13.03
CA LEU A 86 -47.37 -2.36 -12.81
C LEU A 86 -48.81 -2.04 -13.24
N LEU A 87 -49.29 -2.64 -14.34
CA LEU A 87 -50.65 -2.47 -14.85
C LEU A 87 -51.70 -3.29 -14.07
N GLU A 88 -51.33 -4.43 -13.51
CA GLU A 88 -52.24 -5.27 -12.70
C GLU A 88 -52.49 -4.67 -11.31
N GLU A 89 -51.48 -4.03 -10.72
CA GLU A 89 -51.58 -3.49 -9.36
C GLU A 89 -52.13 -2.07 -9.26
N ASN A 90 -52.12 -1.30 -10.35
CA ASN A 90 -52.49 0.11 -10.32
C ASN A 90 -53.57 0.45 -11.36
N SER A 91 -54.59 1.19 -10.93
CA SER A 91 -55.72 1.61 -11.77
C SER A 91 -55.62 3.05 -12.32
N SER A 92 -54.64 3.83 -11.86
CA SER A 92 -54.42 5.24 -12.25
C SER A 92 -52.95 5.49 -12.61
N MET A 93 -52.72 6.41 -13.55
CA MET A 93 -51.39 6.85 -13.96
C MET A 93 -50.59 7.46 -12.80
N ASP A 94 -51.25 8.21 -11.92
CA ASP A 94 -50.59 8.82 -10.76
C ASP A 94 -50.09 7.75 -9.78
N ASN A 95 -50.90 6.72 -9.50
CA ASN A 95 -50.52 5.60 -8.63
C ASN A 95 -49.35 4.79 -9.21
N MET A 96 -49.30 4.62 -10.53
CA MET A 96 -48.18 3.97 -11.22
C MET A 96 -46.88 4.78 -11.06
N MET A 97 -46.95 6.10 -11.22
CA MET A 97 -45.80 6.99 -11.05
C MET A 97 -45.30 7.00 -9.61
N ASP A 98 -46.21 7.03 -8.63
CA ASP A 98 -45.87 6.98 -7.21
C ASP A 98 -45.25 5.64 -6.82
N LYS A 99 -45.80 4.51 -7.31
CA LYS A 99 -45.22 3.17 -7.08
C LYS A 99 -43.81 3.08 -7.66
N CYS A 100 -43.63 3.47 -8.93
CA CYS A 100 -42.30 3.50 -9.56
C CYS A 100 -41.31 4.36 -8.78
N SER A 101 -41.72 5.55 -8.37
CA SER A 101 -40.85 6.47 -7.61
C SER A 101 -40.45 5.86 -6.28
N ARG A 102 -41.39 5.24 -5.56
CA ARG A 102 -41.11 4.54 -4.30
C ARG A 102 -40.20 3.33 -4.50
N GLU A 103 -40.45 2.51 -5.53
CA GLU A 103 -39.64 1.33 -5.81
C GLU A 103 -38.21 1.70 -6.22
N ILE A 104 -38.03 2.80 -6.97
CA ILE A 104 -36.72 3.38 -7.27
C ILE A 104 -36.02 3.82 -5.99
N GLU A 105 -36.72 4.48 -5.08
CA GLU A 105 -36.15 4.94 -3.82
C GLU A 105 -35.77 3.76 -2.91
N GLU A 106 -36.66 2.78 -2.74
CA GLU A 106 -36.41 1.56 -1.95
C GLU A 106 -35.25 0.73 -2.53
N THR A 107 -35.23 0.52 -3.85
CA THR A 107 -34.15 -0.19 -4.54
C THR A 107 -32.84 0.60 -4.46
N GLY A 108 -32.90 1.92 -4.55
CA GLY A 108 -31.74 2.80 -4.42
C GLY A 108 -31.13 2.79 -3.02
N ILE A 109 -31.97 2.73 -1.97
CA ILE A 109 -31.50 2.55 -0.58
C ILE A 109 -30.85 1.18 -0.41
N LEU A 110 -31.50 0.11 -0.90
CA LEU A 110 -30.97 -1.25 -0.81
C LEU A 110 -29.64 -1.39 -1.58
N LEU A 111 -29.53 -0.80 -2.78
CA LEU A 111 -28.31 -0.81 -3.58
C LEU A 111 -27.17 -0.11 -2.85
N ARG A 112 -27.40 1.08 -2.29
CA ARG A 112 -26.39 1.81 -1.51
C ARG A 112 -25.93 1.03 -0.30
N SER A 113 -26.86 0.40 0.44
CA SER A 113 -26.52 -0.45 1.59
C SER A 113 -25.66 -1.65 1.19
N ASN A 114 -26.00 -2.33 0.09
CA ASN A 114 -25.23 -3.46 -0.43
C ASN A 114 -23.84 -3.03 -0.93
N GLN A 115 -23.73 -1.86 -1.56
CA GLN A 115 -22.46 -1.29 -2.02
C GLN A 115 -21.56 -0.90 -0.84
N HIS A 116 -22.12 -0.29 0.20
CA HIS A 116 -21.40 0.04 1.44
C HIS A 116 -20.83 -1.23 2.08
N GLU A 117 -21.65 -2.27 2.26
CA GLU A 117 -21.19 -3.55 2.81
C GLU A 117 -20.10 -4.21 1.96
N ALA A 118 -20.22 -4.13 0.62
CA ALA A 118 -19.21 -4.67 -0.27
C ALA A 118 -17.87 -3.95 -0.14
N ILE A 119 -17.88 -2.62 0.00
CA ILE A 119 -16.67 -1.82 0.17
C ILE A 119 -16.03 -2.09 1.52
N ASP A 120 -16.81 -2.14 2.60
CA ASP A 120 -16.29 -2.42 3.94
C ASP A 120 -15.61 -3.79 4.03
N ARG A 121 -16.20 -4.81 3.40
CA ARG A 121 -15.59 -6.15 3.32
C ARG A 121 -14.25 -6.14 2.57
N VAL A 122 -14.12 -5.31 1.54
CA VAL A 122 -12.92 -5.25 0.68
C VAL A 122 -11.90 -4.23 1.19
N ARG A 123 -12.27 -3.32 2.10
CA ARG A 123 -11.45 -2.19 2.56
C ARG A 123 -10.03 -2.58 2.99
N ASN A 124 -9.90 -3.64 3.79
CA ASN A 124 -8.60 -4.12 4.26
C ASN A 124 -7.73 -4.67 3.13
N LEU A 125 -8.36 -5.37 2.17
CA LEU A 125 -7.68 -5.92 1.00
C LEU A 125 -7.25 -4.79 0.05
N GLU A 126 -8.15 -3.84 -0.20
CA GLU A 126 -7.88 -2.65 -1.00
C GLU A 126 -6.69 -1.87 -0.42
N ARG A 127 -6.67 -1.63 0.90
CA ARG A 127 -5.55 -0.97 1.59
C ARG A 127 -4.24 -1.71 1.37
N ALA A 128 -4.18 -3.01 1.65
CA ALA A 128 -2.95 -3.80 1.53
C ALA A 128 -2.38 -3.83 0.10
N TYR A 129 -3.23 -3.99 -0.92
CA TYR A 129 -2.78 -3.98 -2.32
C TYR A 129 -2.38 -2.58 -2.79
N ARG A 130 -3.05 -1.52 -2.30
CA ARG A 130 -2.64 -0.14 -2.57
C ARG A 130 -1.30 0.21 -1.92
N GLU A 131 -1.04 -0.29 -0.71
CA GLU A 131 0.26 -0.13 -0.04
C GLU A 131 1.37 -0.83 -0.82
N MET A 132 1.13 -2.05 -1.30
CA MET A 132 2.07 -2.77 -2.16
C MET A 132 2.33 -2.01 -3.47
N LYS A 133 1.26 -1.54 -4.13
CA LYS A 133 1.35 -0.72 -5.34
C LYS A 133 2.18 0.54 -5.07
N SER A 134 1.91 1.24 -3.97
CA SER A 134 2.62 2.46 -3.57
C SER A 134 4.11 2.21 -3.38
N PHE A 135 4.50 1.09 -2.77
CA PHE A 135 5.91 0.70 -2.69
C PHE A 135 6.54 0.59 -4.10
N TYR A 136 5.93 -0.19 -5.00
CA TYR A 136 6.47 -0.43 -6.34
C TYR A 136 6.55 0.84 -7.18
N ASP A 137 5.49 1.65 -7.20
CA ASP A 137 5.47 2.91 -7.95
C ASP A 137 6.56 3.87 -7.47
N ASN A 138 6.82 3.89 -6.16
CA ASN A 138 7.87 4.71 -5.57
C ASN A 138 9.28 4.16 -5.77
N THR A 139 9.44 2.87 -6.11
CA THR A 139 10.76 2.39 -6.55
C THR A 139 11.18 3.02 -7.87
N GLY A 140 10.24 3.28 -8.79
CA GLY A 140 10.52 3.80 -10.13
C GLY A 140 11.38 2.85 -10.99
N LEU A 141 11.39 1.55 -10.66
CA LEU A 141 12.16 0.52 -11.36
C LEU A 141 11.23 -0.49 -12.02
N ASP A 142 11.57 -0.93 -13.23
CA ASP A 142 10.80 -1.97 -13.94
C ASP A 142 10.87 -3.34 -13.23
N LYS A 143 11.98 -3.61 -12.54
CA LYS A 143 12.21 -4.86 -11.82
C LYS A 143 12.95 -4.64 -10.51
N VAL A 144 12.23 -4.82 -9.40
CA VAL A 144 12.79 -4.89 -8.05
C VAL A 144 13.47 -6.25 -7.86
N LYS A 145 14.67 -6.26 -7.28
CA LYS A 145 15.43 -7.48 -6.96
C LYS A 145 15.45 -7.70 -5.46
N ASN A 146 15.55 -8.96 -5.05
CA ASN A 146 15.60 -9.39 -3.65
C ASN A 146 14.43 -8.84 -2.81
N ILE A 147 13.22 -9.23 -3.18
CA ILE A 147 11.98 -8.85 -2.49
C ILE A 147 11.24 -10.11 -2.04
N SER A 148 10.81 -10.09 -0.78
CA SER A 148 10.01 -11.15 -0.16
C SER A 148 8.78 -10.50 0.44
N ILE A 149 7.60 -10.94 0.00
CA ILE A 149 6.31 -10.42 0.47
C ILE A 149 5.68 -11.49 1.33
N ILE A 150 5.38 -11.14 2.57
CA ILE A 150 4.76 -12.04 3.54
C ILE A 150 3.41 -11.44 3.93
N ASN A 151 2.35 -12.23 3.76
CA ASN A 151 1.02 -11.83 4.19
C ASN A 151 0.85 -12.11 5.69
N VAL A 152 0.39 -11.11 6.44
CA VAL A 152 0.22 -11.19 7.89
C VAL A 152 -0.89 -10.25 8.35
N SER A 153 -1.66 -10.67 9.34
CA SER A 153 -2.63 -9.76 9.98
C SER A 153 -1.93 -8.81 10.94
N HIS A 154 -2.51 -7.64 11.17
CA HIS A 154 -1.94 -6.68 12.10
C HIS A 154 -1.83 -7.25 13.54
N GLU A 155 -2.80 -8.07 13.95
CA GLU A 155 -2.81 -8.73 15.25
C GLU A 155 -1.55 -9.61 15.44
N GLN A 156 -1.20 -10.42 14.44
CA GLN A 156 -0.02 -11.30 14.47
C GLN A 156 1.31 -10.53 14.50
N LEU A 157 1.36 -9.29 13.99
CA LEU A 157 2.54 -8.44 14.05
C LEU A 157 2.79 -7.89 15.47
N THR A 158 1.72 -7.77 16.25
CA THR A 158 1.73 -7.16 17.60
C THR A 158 1.63 -8.19 18.73
N ASP A 159 1.32 -9.45 18.40
CA ASP A 159 1.21 -10.54 19.36
C ASP A 159 2.59 -11.00 19.83
N LEU A 160 2.91 -10.65 21.08
CA LEU A 160 4.13 -11.08 21.76
C LEU A 160 3.94 -12.36 22.57
N ASP A 161 2.70 -12.77 22.82
CA ASP A 161 2.39 -13.97 23.60
C ASP A 161 2.55 -15.22 22.71
N ASN A 162 2.23 -15.10 21.42
CA ASN A 162 2.45 -16.13 20.42
C ASN A 162 3.30 -15.62 19.24
N PRO A 163 4.63 -15.46 19.42
CA PRO A 163 5.51 -14.80 18.46
C PRO A 163 5.87 -15.66 17.24
N VAL A 164 5.07 -16.66 16.85
CA VAL A 164 5.36 -17.57 15.73
C VAL A 164 5.69 -16.80 14.44
N PHE A 165 4.97 -15.72 14.17
CA PHE A 165 5.23 -14.88 13.00
C PHE A 165 6.54 -14.09 13.13
N ILE A 166 6.74 -13.43 14.28
CA ILE A 166 7.93 -12.62 14.56
C ILE A 166 9.19 -13.50 14.46
N ASP A 167 9.14 -14.70 15.04
CA ASP A 167 10.24 -15.66 15.01
C ASP A 167 10.46 -16.23 13.61
N HIS A 168 9.41 -16.42 12.80
CA HIS A 168 9.56 -16.82 11.41
C HIS A 168 10.31 -15.76 10.60
N VAL A 169 9.95 -14.48 10.73
CA VAL A 169 10.65 -13.37 10.06
C VAL A 169 12.08 -13.23 10.58
N ALA A 170 12.30 -13.34 11.89
CA ALA A 170 13.66 -13.30 12.45
C ALA A 170 14.53 -14.45 11.92
N ASN A 171 13.99 -15.65 11.77
CA ASN A 171 14.70 -16.79 11.19
C ASN A 171 15.00 -16.61 9.70
N GLU A 172 14.07 -16.04 8.92
CA GLU A 172 14.28 -15.67 7.51
C GLU A 172 15.45 -14.66 7.38
N LEU A 173 15.47 -13.62 8.22
CA LEU A 173 16.58 -12.65 8.26
C LEU A 173 17.90 -13.33 8.65
N LYS A 174 17.87 -14.18 9.69
CA LYS A 174 19.03 -14.94 10.15
C LYS A 174 19.60 -15.84 9.07
N GLN A 175 18.78 -16.62 8.39
CA GLN A 175 19.22 -17.56 7.36
C GLN A 175 19.89 -16.87 6.17
N ASN A 176 19.54 -15.62 5.89
CA ASN A 176 20.13 -14.84 4.81
C ASN A 176 21.33 -13.99 5.29
N PHE A 177 21.36 -13.60 6.56
CA PHE A 177 22.47 -12.89 7.18
C PHE A 177 23.64 -13.80 7.60
N ASP A 178 23.37 -15.06 7.94
CA ASP A 178 24.40 -16.04 8.37
C ASP A 178 25.08 -16.74 7.17
N ARG A 179 24.73 -16.37 5.94
CA ARG A 179 25.41 -16.90 4.74
C ARG A 179 26.76 -16.22 4.56
N LEU A 180 27.76 -17.01 4.18
CA LEU A 180 29.13 -16.52 3.95
C LEU A 180 29.22 -15.41 2.89
N ASP A 181 28.40 -15.49 1.83
CA ASP A 181 28.43 -14.59 0.68
C ASP A 181 27.51 -13.36 0.81
N LEU A 182 26.63 -13.33 1.82
CA LEU A 182 25.68 -12.25 2.14
C LEU A 182 24.85 -11.73 0.95
N ARG A 183 24.77 -12.48 -0.14
CA ARG A 183 24.25 -11.99 -1.43
C ARG A 183 22.76 -11.74 -1.42
N ASP A 184 22.03 -12.62 -0.72
CA ASP A 184 20.57 -12.56 -0.58
C ASP A 184 20.14 -11.81 0.70
N ASN A 185 21.08 -11.13 1.38
CA ASN A 185 20.79 -10.38 2.59
C ASN A 185 19.87 -9.18 2.31
N TYR A 186 18.92 -8.95 3.21
CA TYR A 186 18.00 -7.83 3.14
C TYR A 186 18.63 -6.54 3.68
N SER A 187 18.17 -5.39 3.19
CA SER A 187 18.58 -4.07 3.70
C SER A 187 17.45 -3.30 4.36
N LEU A 188 16.21 -3.65 4.03
CA LEU A 188 14.99 -2.97 4.46
C LEU A 188 14.03 -4.01 5.02
N LEU A 189 13.40 -3.68 6.14
CA LEU A 189 12.24 -4.37 6.68
C LEU A 189 11.10 -3.36 6.69
N VAL A 190 9.98 -3.66 6.04
CA VAL A 190 8.85 -2.73 5.92
C VAL A 190 7.65 -3.38 6.59
N LEU A 191 7.14 -2.74 7.64
CA LEU A 191 5.96 -3.17 8.38
C LEU A 191 4.90 -2.05 8.32
N PRO A 192 4.05 -2.04 7.29
CA PRO A 192 2.99 -1.05 7.14
C PRO A 192 2.02 -1.07 8.34
N GLY A 193 1.65 0.12 8.81
CA GLY A 193 0.75 0.32 9.95
C GLY A 193 1.46 0.55 11.28
N TYR A 194 0.68 0.92 12.30
CA TYR A 194 1.19 1.28 13.62
C TYR A 194 1.34 0.07 14.55
N LEU A 195 2.58 -0.29 14.91
CA LEU A 195 2.88 -1.45 15.76
C LEU A 195 2.38 -1.35 17.22
N GLY A 196 1.85 -0.20 17.64
CA GLY A 196 1.27 -0.02 18.96
C GLY A 196 2.33 0.14 20.05
N SER A 197 2.37 -0.79 21.00
CA SER A 197 3.13 -0.63 22.24
C SER A 197 4.64 -0.58 22.04
N LYS A 198 5.35 0.12 22.93
CA LYS A 198 6.82 0.17 22.96
C LYS A 198 7.47 -1.21 22.95
N LYS A 199 6.89 -2.19 23.67
CA LYS A 199 7.43 -3.56 23.72
C LYS A 199 7.50 -4.22 22.34
N VAL A 200 6.47 -4.01 21.52
CA VAL A 200 6.40 -4.56 20.15
C VAL A 200 7.43 -3.86 19.26
N VAL A 201 7.48 -2.53 19.33
CA VAL A 201 8.46 -1.73 18.57
C VAL A 201 9.88 -2.12 18.95
N ASP A 202 10.21 -2.23 20.23
CA ASP A 202 11.54 -2.62 20.72
C ASP A 202 11.91 -4.05 20.27
N LYS A 203 10.96 -4.99 20.24
CA LYS A 203 11.19 -6.35 19.75
C LYS A 203 11.58 -6.34 18.27
N TRP A 204 10.83 -5.62 17.44
CA TRP A 204 11.14 -5.49 16.01
C TRP A 204 12.43 -4.70 15.76
N ALA A 205 12.68 -3.64 16.53
CA ALA A 205 13.89 -2.84 16.44
C ALA A 205 15.15 -3.65 16.80
N ARG A 206 15.08 -4.53 17.80
CA ARG A 206 16.17 -5.47 18.14
C ARG A 206 16.45 -6.46 17.03
N ILE A 207 15.41 -7.05 16.44
CA ILE A 207 15.56 -7.95 15.28
C ILE A 207 16.20 -7.19 14.11
N ALA A 208 15.74 -5.96 13.86
CA ALA A 208 16.27 -5.13 12.79
C ALA A 208 17.76 -4.79 12.98
N ASP A 209 18.14 -4.40 14.20
CA ASP A 209 19.53 -4.08 14.56
C ASP A 209 20.45 -5.31 14.49
N GLU A 210 19.99 -6.46 14.98
CA GLU A 210 20.74 -7.73 14.98
C GLU A 210 21.15 -8.17 13.56
N TYR A 211 20.24 -8.04 12.59
CA TYR A 211 20.48 -8.40 11.19
C TYR A 211 20.86 -7.21 10.29
N MET A 212 21.17 -6.05 10.90
CA MET A 212 21.58 -4.82 10.24
C MET A 212 20.63 -4.41 9.09
N VAL A 213 19.33 -4.47 9.33
CA VAL A 213 18.28 -4.01 8.40
C VAL A 213 17.61 -2.75 8.96
N GLN A 214 17.20 -1.83 8.08
CA GLN A 214 16.43 -0.66 8.50
C GLN A 214 14.94 -0.99 8.48
N LEU A 215 14.28 -0.87 9.63
CA LEU A 215 12.85 -1.01 9.81
C LEU A 215 12.13 0.31 9.52
N TYR A 216 11.14 0.25 8.63
CA TYR A 216 10.19 1.33 8.37
C TYR A 216 8.79 0.86 8.75
N SER A 217 8.13 1.65 9.60
CA SER A 217 6.75 1.43 10.03
C SER A 217 6.06 2.76 10.26
N ASP A 218 4.79 2.76 10.63
CA ASP A 218 4.00 3.98 10.81
C ASP A 218 3.72 4.25 12.29
N PHE A 219 3.44 5.52 12.60
CA PHE A 219 2.77 5.91 13.83
C PHE A 219 1.26 6.03 13.60
N ALA A 220 0.50 6.15 14.69
CA ALA A 220 -0.95 6.15 14.70
C ALA A 220 -1.57 7.13 13.68
N ASP A 221 -2.65 6.70 13.03
CA ASP A 221 -3.42 7.54 12.12
C ASP A 221 -4.40 8.41 12.92
N VAL A 222 -4.04 9.66 13.19
CA VAL A 222 -4.81 10.62 14.02
C VAL A 222 -5.31 11.83 13.24
N ASP A 223 -6.37 12.49 13.72
CA ASP A 223 -7.05 13.58 13.00
C ASP A 223 -6.28 14.89 12.91
N ASN A 224 -5.52 15.22 13.96
CA ASN A 224 -4.88 16.52 14.08
C ASN A 224 -3.39 16.37 14.49
N PRO A 225 -2.56 17.37 14.18
CA PRO A 225 -1.13 17.32 14.49
C PRO A 225 -0.83 17.41 15.98
N ASP A 226 -1.66 18.07 16.78
CA ASP A 226 -1.44 18.23 18.23
C ASP A 226 -1.62 16.89 18.97
N ASP A 227 -2.69 16.15 18.68
CA ASP A 227 -2.94 14.81 19.20
C ASP A 227 -1.85 13.84 18.73
N LEU A 228 -1.34 13.98 17.50
CA LEU A 228 -0.20 13.20 17.02
C LEU A 228 1.02 13.39 17.93
N MET A 229 1.34 14.65 18.23
CA MET A 229 2.47 15.03 19.07
C MET A 229 2.28 14.54 20.50
N GLU A 230 1.08 14.72 21.08
CA GLU A 230 0.74 14.27 22.43
C GLU A 230 0.82 12.75 22.55
N MET A 231 0.14 12.02 21.66
CA MET A 231 0.15 10.56 21.66
C MET A 231 1.56 10.00 21.45
N PHE A 232 2.36 10.61 20.58
CA PHE A 232 3.73 10.17 20.36
C PHE A 232 4.60 10.40 21.61
N TYR A 233 4.48 11.57 22.24
CA TYR A 233 5.18 11.87 23.47
C TYR A 233 4.82 10.88 24.59
N ASP A 234 3.54 10.54 24.74
CA ASP A 234 3.05 9.59 25.74
C ASP A 234 3.45 8.14 25.47
N SER A 235 3.55 7.77 24.19
CA SER A 235 3.94 6.42 23.78
C SER A 235 5.40 6.08 24.14
N LYS A 236 6.25 7.10 24.36
CA LYS A 236 7.67 6.99 24.75
C LYS A 236 8.45 6.01 23.87
N LEU A 237 8.15 5.98 22.57
CA LEU A 237 8.77 5.06 21.61
C LEU A 237 10.24 5.38 21.34
N THR A 238 10.69 6.61 21.61
CA THR A 238 12.11 6.97 21.50
C THR A 238 12.91 6.50 22.72
N GLY A 239 14.23 6.46 22.53
CA GLY A 239 15.16 6.18 23.61
C GLY A 239 16.62 6.15 23.17
N SER A 240 17.51 6.04 24.16
CA SER A 240 18.96 6.05 23.97
C SER A 240 19.55 4.66 23.74
N ASP A 241 18.69 3.63 23.67
CA ASP A 241 19.09 2.27 23.36
C ASP A 241 19.54 2.15 21.90
N THR A 242 20.69 1.51 21.68
CA THR A 242 21.33 1.48 20.35
C THR A 242 20.45 0.87 19.26
N TYR A 243 19.64 -0.15 19.57
CA TYR A 243 18.80 -0.84 18.58
C TYR A 243 17.73 0.06 17.94
N LEU A 244 17.37 1.18 18.59
CA LEU A 244 16.38 2.13 18.07
C LEU A 244 16.90 2.91 16.85
N GLN A 245 18.21 2.90 16.59
CA GLN A 245 18.81 3.49 15.38
C GLN A 245 18.31 2.79 14.10
N SER A 246 17.92 1.53 14.21
CA SER A 246 17.51 0.69 13.10
C SER A 246 16.02 0.85 12.76
N THR A 247 15.29 1.74 13.43
CA THR A 247 13.84 1.94 13.24
C THR A 247 13.50 3.40 12.95
N SER A 248 12.68 3.62 11.92
CA SER A 248 12.09 4.92 11.57
C SER A 248 10.56 4.79 11.49
N LEU A 249 9.86 5.71 12.16
CA LEU A 249 8.39 5.76 12.14
C LEU A 249 7.89 6.93 11.28
N CYS A 250 7.02 6.63 10.33
CA CYS A 250 6.40 7.61 9.46
C CYS A 250 5.07 8.09 10.05
N CYS A 251 4.69 9.33 9.79
CA CYS A 251 3.41 9.88 10.24
C CYS A 251 2.78 10.79 9.18
N ASN A 252 1.54 11.20 9.44
CA ASN A 252 0.66 11.90 8.50
C ASN A 252 0.38 11.05 7.25
N TRP A 253 -0.64 10.20 7.35
CA TRP A 253 -0.94 9.16 6.38
C TRP A 253 -1.33 9.73 5.00
N ILE A 254 -1.10 8.94 3.95
CA ILE A 254 -1.41 9.31 2.56
C ILE A 254 -2.87 8.97 2.27
N THR A 255 -3.61 9.91 1.70
CA THR A 255 -4.97 9.68 1.21
C THR A 255 -4.90 9.09 -0.20
N ALA A 256 -5.24 7.80 -0.33
CA ALA A 256 -5.20 7.09 -1.61
C ALA A 256 -6.50 7.20 -2.41
N ARG A 257 -7.65 7.32 -1.72
CA ARG A 257 -8.96 7.49 -2.36
C ARG A 257 -9.86 8.31 -1.42
N ALA A 258 -10.58 9.28 -1.99
CA ALA A 258 -11.59 10.04 -1.26
C ALA A 258 -12.76 9.13 -0.86
N LYS A 259 -13.40 9.45 0.26
CA LYS A 259 -14.61 8.76 0.70
C LYS A 259 -15.71 8.82 -0.34
N TYR A 260 -16.52 7.77 -0.42
CA TYR A 260 -17.74 7.77 -1.19
C TYR A 260 -18.89 8.39 -0.38
N ASP A 261 -19.09 9.70 -0.52
CA ASP A 261 -20.18 10.44 0.14
C ASP A 261 -21.57 9.82 -0.16
N GLU A 262 -21.75 9.30 -1.39
CA GLU A 262 -22.99 8.67 -1.84
C GLU A 262 -23.31 7.35 -1.11
N LEU A 263 -22.29 6.70 -0.55
CA LEU A 263 -22.36 5.41 0.13
C LEU A 263 -22.23 5.55 1.64
N GLY A 264 -22.07 6.76 2.17
CA GLY A 264 -21.94 7.00 3.61
C GLY A 264 -20.61 6.55 4.21
N GLU A 265 -19.52 6.49 3.44
CA GLU A 265 -18.18 6.32 4.04
C GLU A 265 -17.84 7.53 4.91
N GLU A 266 -17.48 7.32 6.17
CA GLU A 266 -17.09 8.40 7.08
C GLU A 266 -15.67 8.91 6.79
N ASP A 267 -14.75 7.96 6.58
CA ASP A 267 -13.32 8.20 6.41
C ASP A 267 -12.82 7.92 4.99
N ASP A 268 -11.96 8.82 4.51
CA ASP A 268 -11.13 8.58 3.33
C ASP A 268 -10.31 7.28 3.46
N MET A 269 -10.02 6.65 2.32
CA MET A 269 -9.08 5.53 2.31
C MET A 269 -7.64 6.05 2.39
N ARG A 270 -7.02 5.75 3.53
CA ARG A 270 -5.62 6.08 3.80
C ARG A 270 -4.73 4.84 3.71
N ILE A 271 -3.49 5.05 3.30
CA ILE A 271 -2.47 4.02 3.18
C ILE A 271 -1.22 4.39 3.98
N SER A 272 -0.49 3.35 4.40
CA SER A 272 0.78 3.46 5.11
C SER A 272 1.79 4.39 4.39
N PRO A 273 2.23 5.48 5.04
CA PRO A 273 3.33 6.29 4.53
C PRO A 273 4.67 5.53 4.49
N ALA A 274 4.93 4.60 5.41
CA ALA A 274 6.14 3.79 5.45
C ALA A 274 6.32 2.95 4.19
N SER A 275 5.24 2.38 3.63
CA SER A 275 5.30 1.60 2.39
C SER A 275 5.80 2.47 1.21
N ALA A 276 5.22 3.66 1.07
CA ALA A 276 5.58 4.60 0.01
C ALA A 276 7.02 5.11 0.17
N LEU A 277 7.39 5.49 1.40
CA LEU A 277 8.74 5.96 1.72
C LEU A 277 9.79 4.87 1.47
N ALA A 278 9.53 3.63 1.89
CA ALA A 278 10.45 2.51 1.69
C ALA A 278 10.72 2.25 0.20
N GLY A 279 9.69 2.37 -0.64
CA GLY A 279 9.84 2.30 -2.10
C GLY A 279 10.79 3.38 -2.62
N ARG A 280 10.65 4.62 -2.14
CA ARG A 280 11.57 5.70 -2.52
C ARG A 280 13.00 5.52 -1.99
N ILE A 281 13.13 4.98 -0.79
CA ILE A 281 14.42 4.69 -0.14
C ILE A 281 15.17 3.55 -0.83
N TYR A 282 14.44 2.64 -1.50
CA TYR A 282 15.03 1.58 -2.31
C TYR A 282 15.79 2.13 -3.53
N SER A 283 15.25 3.17 -4.19
CA SER A 283 15.86 3.77 -5.38
C SER A 283 16.84 4.91 -5.10
N THR A 284 16.69 5.57 -3.95
CA THR A 284 17.56 6.69 -3.56
C THR A 284 18.93 6.20 -3.09
N LEU A 285 19.99 6.96 -3.39
CA LEU A 285 21.34 6.68 -2.91
C LEU A 285 21.36 6.60 -1.38
N MET A 286 21.96 5.54 -0.84
CA MET A 286 21.90 5.21 0.59
C MET A 286 22.42 6.30 1.54
N SER A 287 23.42 7.08 1.12
CA SER A 287 23.95 8.21 1.91
C SER A 287 23.03 9.43 1.94
N GLN A 288 22.05 9.49 1.03
CA GLN A 288 21.08 10.58 0.97
C GLN A 288 19.86 10.25 1.80
N VAL A 289 19.41 11.26 2.55
CA VAL A 289 18.10 11.19 3.18
C VAL A 289 17.05 11.43 2.09
N THR A 290 16.08 10.52 2.04
CA THR A 290 14.88 10.62 1.21
C THR A 290 13.92 11.62 1.87
N ALA A 291 14.27 12.90 1.80
CA ALA A 291 13.49 13.99 2.35
C ALA A 291 13.47 15.21 1.42
N GLY A 292 12.46 16.05 1.59
CA GLY A 292 12.28 17.29 0.85
C GLY A 292 11.93 17.07 -0.63
N SER A 293 11.90 18.16 -1.39
CA SER A 293 11.34 18.17 -2.75
C SER A 293 12.16 17.40 -3.77
N THR A 294 13.47 17.23 -3.55
CA THR A 294 14.37 16.59 -4.52
C THR A 294 14.35 15.07 -4.42
N TYR A 295 14.54 14.54 -3.21
CA TYR A 295 14.66 13.10 -2.99
C TYR A 295 13.44 12.49 -2.28
N GLY A 296 12.74 13.27 -1.45
CA GLY A 296 11.61 12.81 -0.65
C GLY A 296 10.25 12.80 -1.35
N THR A 297 10.15 13.19 -2.62
CA THR A 297 8.86 13.20 -3.35
C THR A 297 8.33 11.78 -3.49
N ILE A 298 7.10 11.60 -3.06
CA ILE A 298 6.32 10.37 -3.18
C ILE A 298 5.46 10.46 -4.44
N TYR A 299 5.54 9.45 -5.30
CA TYR A 299 4.74 9.32 -6.52
C TYR A 299 3.37 8.73 -6.22
N ASP A 300 2.38 9.09 -7.05
CA ASP A 300 0.98 8.63 -6.96
C ASP A 300 0.32 8.94 -5.59
N ALA A 301 0.76 10.03 -4.95
CA ALA A 301 0.23 10.53 -3.69
C ALA A 301 -0.24 11.97 -3.87
N ASP A 302 -1.56 12.15 -3.87
CA ASP A 302 -2.18 13.45 -4.12
C ASP A 302 -2.45 14.23 -2.84
N ALA A 303 -2.68 13.55 -1.71
CA ALA A 303 -3.03 14.19 -0.45
C ALA A 303 -2.48 13.44 0.77
N VAL A 304 -2.33 14.18 1.84
CA VAL A 304 -2.02 13.68 3.19
C VAL A 304 -3.14 14.14 4.13
N ARG A 305 -3.30 13.48 5.27
CA ARG A 305 -4.43 13.70 6.18
C ARG A 305 -4.59 15.15 6.61
N PHE A 306 -3.52 15.80 7.05
CA PHE A 306 -3.54 17.22 7.42
C PHE A 306 -2.31 17.97 6.92
N ARG A 307 -2.44 19.29 6.82
CA ARG A 307 -1.32 20.18 6.49
C ARG A 307 -0.55 20.51 7.77
N LEU A 308 0.76 20.50 7.67
CA LEU A 308 1.66 20.80 8.78
C LEU A 308 2.30 22.17 8.59
N LEU A 309 2.36 22.96 9.65
CA LEU A 309 3.13 24.19 9.70
C LEU A 309 4.63 23.88 9.79
N LYS A 310 5.48 24.83 9.37
CA LYS A 310 6.93 24.68 9.47
C LYS A 310 7.40 24.42 10.91
N SER A 311 6.79 25.09 11.90
CA SER A 311 7.09 24.90 13.32
C SER A 311 6.72 23.49 13.81
N GLU A 312 5.60 22.93 13.35
CA GLU A 312 5.15 21.58 13.67
C GLU A 312 6.07 20.53 13.03
N LEU A 313 6.53 20.77 11.80
CA LEU A 313 7.49 19.89 11.14
C LEU A 313 8.80 19.79 11.90
N THR A 314 9.35 20.91 12.33
CA THR A 314 10.57 20.93 13.15
C THR A 314 10.36 20.15 14.45
N LYS A 315 9.21 20.32 15.11
CA LYS A 315 8.88 19.57 16.34
C LYS A 315 8.78 18.07 16.09
N LEU A 316 8.07 17.64 15.05
CA LEU A 316 7.94 16.22 14.69
C LEU A 316 9.30 15.59 14.33
N GLU A 317 10.16 16.33 13.65
CA GLU A 317 11.53 15.90 13.38
C GLU A 317 12.35 15.77 14.68
N GLN A 318 12.26 16.75 15.59
CA GLN A 318 12.94 16.71 16.89
C GLN A 318 12.46 15.54 17.75
N MET A 319 11.18 15.20 17.68
CA MET A 319 10.59 14.02 18.33
C MET A 319 11.06 12.69 17.71
N GLY A 320 11.61 12.69 16.49
CA GLY A 320 12.12 11.47 15.83
C GLY A 320 11.13 10.81 14.86
N LEU A 321 10.05 11.50 14.49
CA LEU A 321 9.11 11.05 13.46
C LEU A 321 9.54 11.47 12.05
N VAL A 322 9.00 10.77 11.06
CA VAL A 322 9.12 11.10 9.63
C VAL A 322 7.76 11.52 9.07
N PRO A 323 7.40 12.81 9.15
CA PRO A 323 6.15 13.30 8.60
C PRO A 323 6.15 13.35 7.09
N LEU A 324 5.03 12.99 6.47
CA LEU A 324 4.75 13.34 5.09
C LEU A 324 4.02 14.68 5.03
N VAL A 325 4.34 15.47 4.01
CA VAL A 325 3.77 16.80 3.80
C VAL A 325 3.35 16.96 2.35
N LYS A 326 2.27 17.71 2.12
CA LYS A 326 1.89 18.16 0.78
C LYS A 326 2.26 19.62 0.61
N GLU A 327 3.30 19.89 -0.15
CA GLU A 327 3.74 21.25 -0.48
C GLU A 327 4.11 21.34 -1.97
N PHE A 328 3.92 22.51 -2.57
CA PHE A 328 4.20 22.75 -3.99
C PHE A 328 3.52 21.75 -4.95
N GLY A 329 2.33 21.26 -4.58
CA GLY A 329 1.58 20.29 -5.37
C GLY A 329 2.14 18.86 -5.36
N LYS A 330 3.08 18.55 -4.45
CA LYS A 330 3.67 17.22 -4.31
C LYS A 330 3.61 16.75 -2.87
N VAL A 331 3.38 15.45 -2.67
CA VAL A 331 3.57 14.81 -1.36
C VAL A 331 5.03 14.40 -1.21
N MET A 332 5.64 14.71 -0.07
CA MET A 332 7.03 14.36 0.21
C MET A 332 7.25 14.03 1.68
N ALA A 333 8.19 13.14 1.96
CA ALA A 333 8.67 12.89 3.32
C ALA A 333 9.60 14.03 3.76
N PHE A 334 9.53 14.39 5.04
CA PHE A 334 10.30 15.48 5.62
C PHE A 334 10.93 15.08 6.96
N SER A 335 11.93 14.19 6.91
CA SER A 335 12.86 13.88 8.01
C SER A 335 13.79 12.73 7.60
N GLY A 336 14.93 12.64 8.27
CA GLY A 336 15.86 11.51 8.18
C GLY A 336 15.96 10.69 9.46
N LYS A 337 15.06 10.92 10.42
CA LYS A 337 15.24 10.50 11.80
C LYS A 337 14.93 9.03 12.06
N THR A 338 15.54 8.53 13.12
CA THR A 338 15.30 7.21 13.74
C THR A 338 14.71 7.42 15.14
N LEU A 339 14.25 6.35 15.79
CA LEU A 339 13.79 6.41 17.18
C LEU A 339 14.90 6.59 18.22
N PHE A 340 16.18 6.48 17.82
CA PHE A 340 17.31 6.77 18.69
C PHE A 340 17.39 8.26 19.03
N ASP A 341 17.38 8.59 20.33
CA ASP A 341 17.47 9.96 20.85
C ASP A 341 18.76 10.25 21.65
N GLY A 342 19.70 9.29 21.67
CA GLY A 342 20.97 9.43 22.39
C GLY A 342 21.92 10.47 21.76
N PRO A 343 23.07 10.75 22.41
CA PRO A 343 23.96 11.86 22.05
C PRO A 343 24.68 11.70 20.70
N ASN A 344 24.66 10.51 20.10
CA ASN A 344 25.28 10.27 18.81
C ASN A 344 24.32 10.65 17.68
N GLU A 345 24.45 11.88 17.16
CA GLU A 345 23.63 12.39 16.05
C GLU A 345 23.66 11.52 14.79
N GLY A 346 24.76 10.81 14.55
CA GLY A 346 24.88 9.89 13.41
C GLY A 346 23.88 8.73 13.52
N ARG A 347 23.66 8.21 14.72
CA ARG A 347 22.69 7.14 14.97
C ARG A 347 21.24 7.61 14.94
N GLN A 348 21.03 8.92 15.12
CA GLN A 348 19.70 9.52 14.98
C GLN A 348 19.25 9.62 13.51
N THR A 349 20.12 9.36 12.54
CA THR A 349 19.84 9.56 11.11
C THR A 349 19.90 8.22 10.36
N TYR A 350 18.81 7.78 9.75
CA TYR A 350 18.75 6.45 9.13
C TYR A 350 19.72 6.30 7.95
N SER A 351 20.01 7.36 7.19
CA SER A 351 20.93 7.28 6.03
C SER A 351 22.34 6.93 6.49
N VAL A 352 22.77 7.50 7.62
CA VAL A 352 24.04 7.23 8.25
C VAL A 352 24.09 5.77 8.74
N VAL A 353 23.07 5.32 9.47
CA VAL A 353 22.95 3.93 9.95
C VAL A 353 23.00 2.94 8.78
N ARG A 354 22.28 3.20 7.69
CA ARG A 354 22.30 2.35 6.49
C ARG A 354 23.69 2.28 5.85
N VAL A 355 24.42 3.40 5.76
CA VAL A 355 25.82 3.39 5.26
C VAL A 355 26.71 2.52 6.16
N PHE A 356 26.58 2.64 7.48
CA PHE A 356 27.32 1.79 8.42
C PHE A 356 26.97 0.30 8.21
N ASN A 357 25.69 -0.04 8.11
CA ASN A 357 25.24 -1.41 7.87
C ASN A 357 25.78 -1.96 6.54
N HIS A 358 25.79 -1.15 5.47
CA HIS A 358 26.32 -1.56 4.18
C HIS A 358 27.84 -1.79 4.20
N VAL A 359 28.60 -0.90 4.84
CA VAL A 359 30.05 -1.07 4.97
C VAL A 359 30.37 -2.26 5.88
N GLY A 360 29.60 -2.46 6.95
CA GLY A 360 29.69 -3.63 7.83
C GLY A 360 29.48 -4.94 7.07
N LYS A 361 28.34 -5.08 6.39
CA LYS A 361 28.00 -6.27 5.58
C LYS A 361 29.05 -6.55 4.49
N THR A 362 29.50 -5.53 3.78
CA THR A 362 30.51 -5.70 2.72
C THR A 362 31.88 -6.11 3.29
N SER A 363 32.24 -5.56 4.46
CA SER A 363 33.48 -5.95 5.15
C SER A 363 33.38 -7.39 5.66
N MET A 364 32.22 -7.82 6.17
CA MET A 364 31.98 -9.20 6.59
C MET A 364 32.13 -10.19 5.43
N ASP A 365 31.51 -9.95 4.26
CA ASP A 365 31.70 -10.79 3.06
C ASP A 365 33.18 -10.86 2.66
N PHE A 366 33.90 -9.73 2.69
CA PHE A 366 35.32 -9.72 2.39
C PHE A 366 36.15 -10.56 3.37
N PHE A 367 35.93 -10.41 4.68
CA PHE A 367 36.65 -11.19 5.70
C PHE A 367 36.29 -12.68 5.64
N ASN A 368 35.04 -13.03 5.33
CA ASN A 368 34.60 -14.41 5.13
C ASN A 368 35.34 -15.09 3.96
N ARG A 369 35.59 -14.37 2.86
CA ARG A 369 36.31 -14.91 1.68
C ARG A 369 37.78 -15.21 1.94
N ILE A 370 38.41 -14.41 2.81
CA ILE A 370 39.84 -14.56 3.15
C ILE A 370 40.03 -15.39 4.42
N ALA A 371 38.95 -15.89 5.01
CA ALA A 371 39.00 -16.79 6.15
C ALA A 371 39.82 -18.04 5.80
N PHE A 372 40.55 -18.57 6.80
CA PHE A 372 41.48 -19.70 6.67
C PHE A 372 42.75 -19.45 5.84
N GLU A 373 42.95 -18.25 5.27
CA GLU A 373 44.24 -17.89 4.72
C GLU A 373 45.29 -17.68 5.83
N THR A 374 46.57 -17.90 5.50
CA THR A 374 47.66 -17.66 6.45
C THR A 374 47.83 -16.16 6.67
N TRP A 375 47.66 -15.72 7.91
CA TRP A 375 47.86 -14.32 8.29
C TRP A 375 49.34 -14.02 8.53
N ASP A 376 50.03 -13.58 7.47
CA ASP A 376 51.40 -13.07 7.53
C ASP A 376 51.45 -11.55 7.28
N PRO A 377 52.58 -10.86 7.55
CA PRO A 377 52.69 -9.41 7.33
C PRO A 377 52.43 -8.97 5.88
N LYS A 378 52.71 -9.84 4.90
CA LYS A 378 52.45 -9.56 3.48
C LYS A 378 50.94 -9.57 3.20
N ARG A 379 50.22 -10.56 3.73
CA ARG A 379 48.78 -10.68 3.62
C ARG A 379 48.08 -9.54 4.34
N GLN A 380 48.50 -9.18 5.54
CA GLN A 380 47.98 -8.00 6.25
C GLN A 380 48.12 -6.73 5.39
N GLN A 381 49.27 -6.53 4.74
CA GLN A 381 49.48 -5.38 3.85
C GLN A 381 48.59 -5.44 2.60
N GLN A 382 48.40 -6.62 2.02
CA GLN A 382 47.51 -6.82 0.87
C GLN A 382 46.04 -6.57 1.23
N THR A 383 45.58 -7.16 2.33
CA THR A 383 44.23 -6.95 2.88
C THR A 383 43.98 -5.47 3.15
N ARG A 384 44.95 -4.76 3.72
CA ARG A 384 44.86 -3.30 3.90
C ARG A 384 44.72 -2.56 2.57
N LYS A 385 45.48 -2.93 1.52
CA LYS A 385 45.36 -2.32 0.19
C LYS A 385 44.00 -2.59 -0.45
N GLU A 386 43.45 -3.79 -0.30
CA GLU A 386 42.14 -4.18 -0.80
C GLU A 386 41.02 -3.38 -0.11
N LEU A 387 41.07 -3.27 1.22
CA LEU A 387 40.14 -2.46 2.01
C LEU A 387 40.24 -0.98 1.66
N VAL A 388 41.45 -0.42 1.53
CA VAL A 388 41.66 0.97 1.11
C VAL A 388 41.08 1.21 -0.28
N ARG A 389 41.31 0.30 -1.25
CA ARG A 389 40.73 0.40 -2.60
C ARG A 389 39.20 0.42 -2.56
N TYR A 390 38.59 -0.44 -1.74
CA TYR A 390 37.14 -0.46 -1.54
C TYR A 390 36.64 0.84 -0.90
N LEU A 391 37.24 1.27 0.21
CA LEU A 391 36.83 2.49 0.92
C LEU A 391 37.03 3.75 0.06
N ASP A 392 38.08 3.81 -0.76
CA ASP A 392 38.28 4.88 -1.76
C ASP A 392 37.22 4.82 -2.88
N SER A 393 36.76 3.62 -3.25
CA SER A 393 35.70 3.48 -4.26
C SER A 393 34.37 4.08 -3.81
N ILE A 394 34.07 4.03 -2.50
CA ILE A 394 32.83 4.58 -1.90
C ILE A 394 33.03 5.99 -1.31
N LYS A 395 34.25 6.53 -1.37
CA LYS A 395 34.60 7.89 -0.92
C LYS A 395 34.51 8.93 -2.03
N GLY A 396 33.98 10.10 -1.69
CA GLY A 396 33.95 11.29 -2.57
C GLY A 396 32.57 11.91 -2.73
N SER A 397 32.51 13.03 -3.46
CA SER A 397 31.25 13.74 -3.72
C SER A 397 30.23 12.83 -4.42
N GLY A 398 29.00 12.81 -3.92
CA GLY A 398 27.94 11.95 -4.45
C GLY A 398 28.11 10.45 -4.14
N LYS A 399 29.01 10.08 -3.24
CA LYS A 399 29.19 8.69 -2.79
C LYS A 399 28.73 8.49 -1.33
N LEU A 400 29.13 7.39 -0.70
CA LEU A 400 28.64 6.99 0.61
C LEU A 400 29.33 7.71 1.77
N ILE A 401 30.65 7.90 1.66
CA ILE A 401 31.47 8.45 2.75
C ILE A 401 32.29 9.66 2.31
N LYS A 402 32.52 10.57 3.25
CA LYS A 402 33.37 11.74 3.09
C LYS A 402 34.82 11.41 3.45
N ARG A 403 35.03 10.74 4.57
CA ARG A 403 36.35 10.32 5.08
C ARG A 403 36.25 8.95 5.76
N TYR A 404 37.38 8.24 5.78
CA TYR A 404 37.57 7.07 6.63
C TYR A 404 38.98 7.04 7.20
N GLU A 405 39.18 6.27 8.26
CA GLU A 405 40.48 5.98 8.85
C GLU A 405 40.48 4.55 9.41
N ILE A 406 41.41 3.70 8.97
CA ILE A 406 41.58 2.35 9.52
C ILE A 406 42.47 2.48 10.76
N LEU A 407 41.86 2.34 11.94
CA LEU A 407 42.51 2.48 13.24
C LEU A 407 43.31 1.22 13.59
N ARG A 408 42.75 0.05 13.30
CA ARG A 408 43.36 -1.24 13.62
C ARG A 408 43.06 -2.27 12.55
N LEU A 409 44.08 -3.04 12.19
CA LEU A 409 43.95 -4.23 11.35
C LEU A 409 45.01 -5.23 11.80
N GLU A 410 44.76 -5.95 12.89
CA GLU A 410 45.77 -6.77 13.56
C GLU A 410 45.19 -8.09 14.07
N ARG A 411 46.03 -9.12 14.12
CA ARG A 411 45.68 -10.40 14.73
C ARG A 411 45.90 -10.34 16.24
N ASN A 412 44.99 -10.93 17.01
CA ASN A 412 45.23 -11.21 18.42
C ASN A 412 46.13 -12.45 18.55
N ASP A 413 47.30 -12.27 19.16
CA ASP A 413 48.23 -13.37 19.43
C ASP A 413 48.10 -13.91 20.86
N LYS A 414 47.23 -13.32 21.70
CA LYS A 414 47.11 -13.67 23.13
C LYS A 414 46.10 -14.77 23.42
N ASP A 415 45.14 -15.01 22.52
CA ASP A 415 44.09 -16.03 22.71
C ASP A 415 44.31 -17.24 21.80
N LEU A 416 43.84 -18.41 22.24
CA LEU A 416 43.82 -19.64 21.43
C LEU A 416 42.99 -19.48 20.14
N GLU A 417 42.09 -18.50 20.12
CA GLU A 417 41.26 -18.11 18.99
C GLU A 417 41.97 -17.02 18.17
N LYS A 418 42.23 -17.32 16.89
CA LYS A 418 42.96 -16.45 15.95
C LYS A 418 42.07 -15.33 15.39
N HIS A 419 41.60 -14.44 16.26
CA HIS A 419 40.77 -13.30 15.85
C HIS A 419 41.58 -12.21 15.13
N ILE A 420 41.01 -11.64 14.07
CA ILE A 420 41.54 -10.45 13.38
C ILE A 420 40.64 -9.28 13.75
N TYR A 421 41.20 -8.25 14.38
CA TYR A 421 40.48 -7.01 14.68
C TYR A 421 40.57 -6.07 13.49
N PHE A 422 39.42 -5.59 13.04
CA PHE A 422 39.31 -4.52 12.05
C PHE A 422 38.49 -3.37 12.64
N ASP A 423 39.19 -2.31 13.00
CA ASP A 423 38.57 -1.09 13.53
C ASP A 423 38.67 0.00 12.46
N VAL A 424 37.53 0.49 12.01
CA VAL A 424 37.44 1.56 11.00
C VAL A 424 36.57 2.70 11.50
N PHE A 425 37.13 3.90 11.43
CA PHE A 425 36.38 5.14 11.59
C PHE A 425 35.83 5.57 10.24
N LEU A 426 34.54 5.91 10.19
CA LEU A 426 33.84 6.36 8.98
C LEU A 426 33.15 7.69 9.26
N GLU A 427 33.33 8.66 8.37
CA GLU A 427 32.61 9.93 8.35
C GLU A 427 31.66 9.93 7.13
N PRO A 428 30.38 9.56 7.31
CA PRO A 428 29.38 9.60 6.24
C PRO A 428 28.94 11.04 5.93
N PHE A 429 28.23 11.22 4.81
CA PHE A 429 27.60 12.50 4.51
C PHE A 429 26.41 12.75 5.42
N PHE A 430 26.39 13.91 6.07
CA PHE A 430 25.23 14.38 6.80
C PHE A 430 24.34 15.23 5.87
N PRO A 431 23.00 15.08 5.97
CA PRO A 431 22.09 15.97 5.26
C PRO A 431 22.20 17.40 5.84
N GLY A 432 22.16 18.41 4.97
CA GLY A 432 22.00 19.80 5.42
C GLY A 432 20.58 20.01 5.94
N LYS A 433 20.42 20.46 7.18
CA LYS A 433 19.11 20.57 7.86
C LYS A 433 18.42 21.93 7.65
N SER A 434 19.17 23.02 7.51
CA SER A 434 18.60 24.35 7.31
C SER A 434 19.60 25.29 6.63
N TYR A 435 19.09 26.24 5.84
CA TYR A 435 19.86 27.35 5.32
C TYR A 435 19.62 28.56 6.21
N ILE A 436 20.64 28.98 6.96
CA ILE A 436 20.58 30.23 7.72
C ILE A 436 20.91 31.36 6.75
N MET A 437 19.89 32.14 6.36
CA MET A 437 20.09 33.35 5.56
C MET A 437 20.47 34.50 6.50
N LYS A 438 21.76 34.85 6.54
CA LYS A 438 22.23 36.08 7.20
C LYS A 438 22.26 37.21 6.18
N MET A 439 21.34 38.17 6.27
CA MET A 439 21.37 39.38 5.47
C MET A 439 22.16 40.47 6.22
N HIS A 440 23.29 40.90 5.67
CA HIS A 440 24.08 42.00 6.22
C HIS A 440 23.76 43.30 5.46
N GLY A 441 23.27 44.31 6.17
CA GLY A 441 23.15 45.67 5.63
C GLY A 441 24.48 46.42 5.71
N MET A 442 25.00 46.90 4.58
CA MET A 442 26.10 47.87 4.57
C MET A 442 25.55 49.28 4.84
N LYS A 443 26.23 50.02 5.71
CA LYS A 443 25.92 51.40 6.07
C LYS A 443 26.39 52.35 4.95
N GLY A 444 25.46 53.05 4.31
CA GLY A 444 25.75 54.31 3.61
C GLY A 444 25.73 55.46 4.63
N GLU A 445 26.60 56.45 4.46
CA GLU A 445 26.63 57.65 5.31
C GLU A 445 25.26 58.37 5.29
N ASP A 446 24.80 58.78 6.47
CA ASP A 446 23.60 59.58 6.79
C ASP A 446 22.22 58.88 6.92
N GLY A 447 21.87 58.51 8.17
CA GLY A 447 20.50 58.19 8.63
C GLY A 447 20.34 56.81 9.27
N PRO A 448 19.46 56.61 10.29
CA PRO A 448 19.50 55.41 11.13
C PRO A 448 18.85 54.23 10.41
N ILE A 449 19.69 53.34 9.86
CA ILE A 449 19.25 52.00 9.49
C ILE A 449 19.39 51.11 10.73
N ASN A 450 18.28 50.97 11.46
CA ASN A 450 18.18 50.05 12.58
C ASN A 450 17.55 48.75 12.07
N TRP A 451 18.40 47.78 11.68
CA TRP A 451 18.00 46.40 11.44
C TRP A 451 18.70 45.51 12.44
N ASN A 452 17.97 45.13 13.50
CA ASN A 452 18.29 43.94 14.26
C ASN A 452 17.27 42.88 13.88
N THR A 453 17.75 41.79 13.31
CA THR A 453 17.02 40.52 13.34
C THR A 453 18.04 39.47 13.74
N GLU A 454 18.20 39.35 15.06
CA GLU A 454 18.58 38.09 15.65
C GLU A 454 17.34 37.20 15.62
N THR A 455 17.48 36.04 15.01
CA THR A 455 16.63 34.90 15.29
C THR A 455 17.54 33.73 15.62
N ASP A 456 17.84 33.62 16.90
CA ASP A 456 18.05 32.33 17.53
C ASP A 456 16.68 31.70 17.76
N GLU A 457 16.49 30.50 17.26
CA GLU A 457 15.73 29.43 17.91
C GLU A 457 16.02 28.12 17.15
N GLY A 458 16.54 27.14 17.91
CA GLY A 458 17.08 25.87 17.43
C GLY A 458 16.07 24.74 17.25
#